data_AF-A0A1F3TYB8-F1
#
_entry.id   AF-A0A1F3TYB8-F1
#
_cell.length_a   1.000
_cell.length_b   1.000
_cell.length_c   1.000
_cell.angle_alpha   90.00
_cell.angle_beta   90.00
_cell.angle_gamma   90.00
#
_symmetry.space_group_name_H-M   'P 1'
#
loop_
_entity.id
_entity.type
_entity.pdbx_description
1 polymer ?
#
loop_
_entity_poly.entity_id
_entity_poly.type
_entity_poly.pdbx_seq_one_letter_code
_entity_poly.pdbx_strand_id
1 'polypeptide(L)'
;MKSGIKSCFYYGIIFSVFLISACNRSDFAPVPDAQTGLSNGDQIISKVKTVFVDPAKDNPYLDVLLVIDDSSSMKADVMKLADKLSNFTSLLETSGLQWQMCLTTTQGYSSGLGFEHGRAVPWKVSMGQNRKVISRGQSSLDSIFRRTLDAIPIGGSNSGNERGLRATVDHMQRNPDCYRAGANFAVLLISDEDEASVGGDISRIKNSEELNHFFPLTKDDKPESRLAAILKKVGNVNFTFNSIIIKPNDMSCEFSQSQESTAYSGTFYDKLSSLTGGGVGSICDTDYTKSLILFKDKILNTLKVVNLECSPYMNSVHVTVNGQVVSNYKLAETAITFNEPVTEGSTVEVRYGCLIKGSDESL
;
A
#
# COMPACT_ATOMS: atom_id res chain seq x y z
N MET A 1 44.86 -77.76 -8.90
CA MET A 1 44.91 -77.68 -10.38
C MET A 1 45.51 -76.33 -10.74
N LYS A 2 46.80 -76.29 -11.11
CA LYS A 2 47.32 -76.03 -12.47
C LYS A 2 46.96 -74.60 -12.94
N SER A 3 47.84 -73.70 -13.35
CA SER A 3 49.25 -73.71 -13.80
C SER A 3 49.60 -72.24 -14.08
N GLY A 4 50.69 -71.64 -13.55
CA GLY A 4 52.00 -71.48 -14.21
C GLY A 4 52.03 -70.27 -15.17
N ILE A 5 52.91 -69.26 -15.06
CA ILE A 5 54.35 -69.23 -15.44
C ILE A 5 54.88 -67.82 -15.04
N LYS A 6 55.86 -67.66 -14.13
CA LYS A 6 57.34 -67.51 -14.30
C LYS A 6 57.86 -66.35 -15.18
N SER A 7 58.62 -65.42 -14.58
CA SER A 7 60.02 -64.99 -14.88
C SER A 7 60.25 -63.55 -14.39
N CYS A 8 61.12 -63.28 -13.40
CA CYS A 8 62.60 -63.15 -13.43
C CYS A 8 63.15 -61.86 -14.10
N PHE A 9 63.70 -61.00 -13.23
CA PHE A 9 64.88 -60.11 -13.35
C PHE A 9 65.09 -59.29 -14.63
N TYR A 10 65.29 -57.96 -14.49
CA TYR A 10 66.61 -57.32 -14.70
C TYR A 10 66.61 -55.82 -14.29
N TYR A 11 67.78 -55.38 -13.83
CA TYR A 11 68.20 -54.01 -13.52
C TYR A 11 67.97 -53.01 -14.66
N GLY A 12 67.73 -51.74 -14.35
CA GLY A 12 67.96 -50.65 -15.32
C GLY A 12 67.25 -49.35 -15.00
N ILE A 13 67.99 -48.39 -14.47
CA ILE A 13 67.65 -46.96 -14.41
C ILE A 13 67.30 -46.47 -15.82
N ILE A 14 66.12 -45.88 -16.03
CA ILE A 14 65.81 -45.17 -17.28
C ILE A 14 65.31 -43.75 -17.01
N PHE A 15 66.09 -42.84 -17.58
CA PHE A 15 65.99 -41.40 -17.70
C PHE A 15 64.60 -40.92 -18.19
N SER A 16 64.05 -39.91 -17.52
CA SER A 16 62.93 -39.11 -18.03
C SER A 16 63.36 -38.32 -19.26
N VAL A 17 62.73 -38.60 -20.41
CA VAL A 17 62.84 -37.80 -21.63
C VAL A 17 61.49 -37.12 -21.87
N PHE A 18 61.52 -35.79 -21.86
CA PHE A 18 60.40 -34.90 -22.17
C PHE A 18 59.92 -35.09 -23.61
N LEU A 19 58.61 -35.31 -23.79
CA LEU A 19 57.92 -35.12 -25.07
C LEU A 19 57.02 -33.88 -24.94
N ILE A 20 57.34 -32.89 -25.77
CA ILE A 20 56.69 -31.59 -25.87
C ILE A 20 55.40 -31.78 -26.68
N SER A 21 54.24 -31.70 -26.03
CA SER A 21 52.96 -31.46 -26.71
C SER A 21 52.73 -29.96 -26.78
N ALA A 22 52.69 -29.41 -27.99
CA ALA A 22 52.31 -28.02 -28.23
C ALA A 22 50.81 -27.84 -27.93
N CYS A 23 50.48 -27.11 -26.86
CA CYS A 23 49.17 -26.49 -26.68
C CYS A 23 49.21 -25.12 -27.35
N ASN A 24 48.39 -24.94 -28.40
CA ASN A 24 48.10 -23.62 -28.94
C ASN A 24 47.46 -22.74 -27.85
N ARG A 25 47.93 -21.49 -27.77
CA ARG A 25 47.36 -20.48 -26.88
C ARG A 25 46.02 -20.03 -27.47
N SER A 26 44.92 -20.43 -26.87
CA SER A 26 43.63 -19.80 -27.12
C SER A 26 43.64 -18.46 -26.39
N ASP A 27 43.82 -17.36 -27.11
CA ASP A 27 43.61 -16.03 -26.52
C ASP A 27 42.12 -15.86 -26.25
N PHE A 28 41.73 -15.97 -24.98
CA PHE A 28 40.40 -15.59 -24.54
C PHE A 28 40.30 -14.07 -24.61
N ALA A 29 39.40 -13.55 -25.46
CA ALA A 29 38.98 -12.17 -25.36
C ALA A 29 38.35 -11.93 -23.98
N PRO A 30 38.69 -10.85 -23.26
CA PRO A 30 37.98 -10.51 -22.02
C PRO A 30 36.50 -10.32 -22.35
N VAL A 31 35.64 -10.95 -21.55
CA VAL A 31 34.19 -10.69 -21.57
C VAL A 31 34.02 -9.19 -21.30
N PRO A 32 33.21 -8.45 -22.07
CA PRO A 32 32.92 -7.06 -21.77
C PRO A 32 32.37 -6.97 -20.36
N ASP A 33 33.04 -6.18 -19.52
CA ASP A 33 32.58 -5.85 -18.18
C ASP A 33 31.14 -5.32 -18.32
N ALA A 34 30.20 -5.92 -17.60
CA ALA A 34 28.85 -5.38 -17.55
C ALA A 34 28.98 -4.00 -16.91
N GLN A 35 28.92 -2.95 -17.74
CA GLN A 35 29.15 -1.58 -17.30
C GLN A 35 28.19 -1.24 -16.16
N THR A 36 28.69 -1.31 -14.93
CA THR A 36 28.09 -0.64 -13.79
C THR A 36 28.17 0.83 -14.12
N GLY A 37 27.05 1.51 -14.41
CA GLY A 37 26.98 2.92 -14.77
C GLY A 37 27.37 3.89 -13.65
N LEU A 38 28.40 3.54 -12.88
CA LEU A 38 28.98 4.30 -11.78
C LEU A 38 30.00 5.30 -12.35
N SER A 39 29.85 6.55 -11.97
CA SER A 39 30.80 7.62 -12.26
C SER A 39 31.82 7.79 -11.14
N ASN A 40 32.92 8.52 -11.39
CA ASN A 40 33.92 8.82 -10.37
C ASN A 40 33.28 9.60 -9.21
N GLY A 41 33.32 9.02 -8.01
CA GLY A 41 32.71 9.60 -6.79
C GLY A 41 31.39 8.94 -6.38
N ASP A 42 30.80 8.09 -7.24
CA ASP A 42 29.60 7.34 -6.86
C ASP A 42 29.92 6.25 -5.84
N GLN A 43 29.10 6.15 -4.79
CA GLN A 43 29.24 5.15 -3.74
C GLN A 43 27.96 4.33 -3.60
N ILE A 44 28.10 3.02 -3.39
CA ILE A 44 26.98 2.14 -3.03
C ILE A 44 27.06 1.88 -1.53
N ILE A 45 26.13 2.44 -0.77
CA ILE A 45 26.04 2.20 0.67
C ILE A 45 25.12 1.01 0.93
N SER A 46 25.63 -0.01 1.61
CA SER A 46 24.80 -1.13 2.06
C SER A 46 23.85 -0.69 3.16
N LYS A 47 22.57 -1.00 3.00
CA LYS A 47 21.50 -0.81 3.96
C LYS A 47 20.91 -2.15 4.34
N VAL A 48 20.48 -2.24 5.60
CA VAL A 48 19.75 -3.39 6.13
C VAL A 48 18.45 -2.86 6.73
N LYS A 49 17.32 -3.35 6.21
CA LYS A 49 16.00 -3.11 6.76
C LYS A 49 15.49 -4.41 7.35
N THR A 50 15.43 -4.48 8.67
CA THR A 50 14.79 -5.59 9.37
C THR A 50 13.38 -5.18 9.73
N VAL A 51 12.41 -5.98 9.31
CA VAL A 51 11.00 -5.85 9.65
C VAL A 51 10.58 -7.12 10.35
N PHE A 52 10.26 -7.01 11.63
CA PHE A 52 9.58 -8.10 12.30
C PHE A 52 8.14 -8.12 11.77
N VAL A 53 7.73 -9.27 11.24
CA VAL A 53 6.33 -9.57 10.98
C VAL A 53 5.69 -9.81 12.30
N ASP A 54 5.28 -8.69 12.88
CA ASP A 54 4.51 -8.65 14.10
C ASP A 54 3.36 -9.63 13.90
N PRO A 55 3.37 -10.79 14.58
CA PRO A 55 2.19 -11.60 14.62
C PRO A 55 1.13 -10.66 15.17
N ALA A 56 -0.03 -10.55 14.53
CA ALA A 56 -1.06 -9.55 14.83
C ALA A 56 -1.65 -9.64 16.26
N LYS A 57 -0.97 -10.32 17.19
CA LYS A 57 -1.24 -10.49 18.61
C LYS A 57 -0.49 -9.54 19.55
N ASP A 58 0.67 -8.95 19.22
CA ASP A 58 1.40 -8.12 20.21
C ASP A 58 1.05 -6.63 20.14
N ASN A 59 0.72 -6.09 18.96
CA ASN A 59 0.17 -4.73 18.82
C ASN A 59 -1.33 -4.75 18.46
N PRO A 60 -2.23 -4.83 19.46
CA PRO A 60 -3.65 -4.89 19.19
C PRO A 60 -4.24 -3.52 18.79
N TYR A 61 -3.47 -2.42 18.87
CA TYR A 61 -4.00 -1.08 18.63
C TYR A 61 -4.15 -0.82 17.13
N LEU A 62 -5.38 -0.50 16.70
CA LEU A 62 -5.72 -0.15 15.33
C LEU A 62 -6.45 1.19 15.27
N ASP A 63 -5.92 2.15 14.52
CA ASP A 63 -6.64 3.36 14.16
C ASP A 63 -7.27 3.18 12.78
N VAL A 64 -8.55 3.52 12.67
CA VAL A 64 -9.29 3.46 11.42
C VAL A 64 -9.70 4.86 11.00
N LEU A 65 -9.42 5.24 9.75
CA LEU A 65 -10.03 6.41 9.13
C LEU A 65 -11.08 5.93 8.13
N LEU A 66 -12.34 6.32 8.37
CA LEU A 66 -13.39 6.21 7.37
C LEU A 66 -13.36 7.48 6.50
N VAL A 67 -13.24 7.31 5.19
CA VAL A 67 -13.27 8.39 4.20
C VAL A 67 -14.50 8.20 3.33
N ILE A 68 -15.44 9.12 3.44
CA ILE A 68 -16.70 9.07 2.72
C ILE A 68 -16.67 10.05 1.56
N ASP A 69 -16.88 9.53 0.37
CA ASP A 69 -17.32 10.36 -0.72
C ASP A 69 -18.72 10.92 -0.43
N ASP A 70 -18.80 12.25 -0.35
CA ASP A 70 -20.01 13.01 -0.06
C ASP A 70 -20.65 13.64 -1.31
N SER A 71 -20.32 13.13 -2.52
CA SER A 71 -20.98 13.47 -3.78
C SER A 71 -22.49 13.18 -3.75
N SER A 72 -23.27 13.85 -4.60
CA SER A 72 -24.73 13.71 -4.60
C SER A 72 -25.25 12.30 -4.91
N SER A 73 -24.50 11.49 -5.66
CA SER A 73 -24.85 10.08 -5.96
C SER A 73 -24.57 9.13 -4.81
N MET A 74 -23.72 9.52 -3.86
CA MET A 74 -23.21 8.60 -2.84
C MET A 74 -24.20 8.26 -1.73
N LYS A 75 -25.36 8.91 -1.64
CA LYS A 75 -26.28 8.74 -0.49
C LYS A 75 -26.68 7.28 -0.26
N ALA A 76 -27.07 6.57 -1.32
CA ALA A 76 -27.53 5.20 -1.21
C ALA A 76 -26.38 4.26 -0.77
N ASP A 77 -25.21 4.42 -1.37
CA ASP A 77 -24.02 3.59 -1.11
C ASP A 77 -23.43 3.86 0.28
N VAL A 78 -23.41 5.12 0.73
CA VAL A 78 -23.02 5.48 2.10
C VAL A 78 -23.95 4.82 3.13
N MET A 79 -25.25 4.72 2.86
CA MET A 79 -26.18 4.02 3.75
C MET A 79 -25.99 2.50 3.71
N LYS A 80 -25.72 1.89 2.55
CA LYS A 80 -25.34 0.46 2.47
C LYS A 80 -24.09 0.16 3.32
N LEU A 81 -23.13 1.08 3.36
CA LEU A 81 -21.95 0.97 4.23
C LEU A 81 -22.33 1.11 5.70
N ALA A 82 -23.11 2.12 6.07
CA ALA A 82 -23.56 2.35 7.44
C ALA A 82 -24.19 1.10 8.06
N ASP A 83 -25.00 0.40 7.27
CA ASP A 83 -25.71 -0.84 7.64
C ASP A 83 -24.78 -2.01 8.00
N LYS A 84 -23.50 -1.95 7.59
CA LYS A 84 -22.53 -3.02 7.80
C LYS A 84 -21.36 -2.65 8.71
N LEU A 85 -21.18 -1.36 9.03
CA LEU A 85 -20.04 -0.91 9.86
C LEU A 85 -20.07 -1.52 11.28
N SER A 86 -21.24 -1.71 11.88
CA SER A 86 -21.36 -2.37 13.20
C SER A 86 -20.86 -3.83 13.18
N ASN A 87 -21.13 -4.55 12.08
CA ASN A 87 -20.64 -5.91 11.89
C ASN A 87 -19.12 -5.90 11.68
N PHE A 88 -18.61 -4.96 10.88
CA PHE A 88 -17.18 -4.80 10.67
C PHE A 88 -16.43 -4.52 11.98
N THR A 89 -16.89 -3.58 12.80
CA THR A 89 -16.25 -3.31 14.10
C THR A 89 -16.34 -4.51 15.03
N SER A 90 -17.44 -5.26 15.00
CA SER A 90 -17.56 -6.52 15.77
C SER A 90 -16.53 -7.56 15.33
N LEU A 91 -16.24 -7.66 14.02
CA LEU A 91 -15.18 -8.54 13.49
C LEU A 91 -13.78 -8.10 13.94
N LEU A 92 -13.52 -6.80 14.03
CA LEU A 92 -12.27 -6.28 14.58
C LEU A 92 -12.14 -6.61 16.07
N GLU A 93 -13.21 -6.43 16.84
CA GLU A 93 -13.23 -6.75 18.28
C GLU A 93 -13.02 -8.24 18.56
N THR A 94 -13.68 -9.12 17.79
CA THR A 94 -13.53 -10.57 17.95
C THR A 94 -12.17 -11.08 17.51
N SER A 95 -11.47 -10.31 16.65
CA SER A 95 -10.07 -10.56 16.27
C SER A 95 -9.06 -10.03 17.30
N GLY A 96 -9.52 -9.47 18.42
CA GLY A 96 -8.66 -8.98 19.50
C GLY A 96 -8.14 -7.55 19.33
N LEU A 97 -8.59 -6.82 18.31
CA LEU A 97 -8.11 -5.46 18.02
C LEU A 97 -8.75 -4.42 18.94
N GLN A 98 -7.91 -3.55 19.51
CA GLN A 98 -8.27 -2.33 20.26
C GLN A 98 -8.43 -1.17 19.27
N TRP A 99 -9.52 -1.20 18.51
CA TRP A 99 -9.74 -0.23 17.45
C TRP A 99 -10.29 1.11 17.97
N GLN A 100 -9.93 2.20 17.27
CA GLN A 100 -10.64 3.48 17.31
C GLN A 100 -10.84 4.00 15.88
N MET A 101 -11.85 4.82 15.66
CA MET A 101 -12.25 5.27 14.33
C MET A 101 -12.56 6.76 14.30
N CYS A 102 -11.95 7.45 13.32
CA CYS A 102 -12.31 8.80 12.90
C CYS A 102 -12.94 8.77 11.51
N LEU A 103 -13.58 9.89 11.14
CA LEU A 103 -14.31 10.05 9.90
C LEU A 103 -13.94 11.39 9.24
N THR A 104 -13.79 11.37 7.93
CA THR A 104 -13.67 12.56 7.07
C THR A 104 -14.39 12.33 5.75
N THR A 105 -14.46 13.37 4.91
CA THR A 105 -15.03 13.27 3.56
C THR A 105 -14.02 13.63 2.48
N THR A 106 -14.34 13.31 1.22
CA THR A 106 -13.49 13.60 0.05
C THR A 106 -13.52 15.09 -0.30
N GLN A 107 -14.63 15.78 -0.03
CA GLN A 107 -14.83 17.18 -0.36
C GLN A 107 -13.85 18.11 0.38
N GLY A 108 -13.29 19.05 -0.37
CA GLY A 108 -12.51 20.17 0.18
C GLY A 108 -13.38 21.34 0.61
N TYR A 109 -12.87 22.16 1.52
CA TYR A 109 -13.54 23.35 2.03
C TYR A 109 -12.62 24.56 1.94
N SER A 110 -13.22 25.73 1.74
CA SER A 110 -12.51 27.00 1.87
C SER A 110 -12.30 27.31 3.33
N SER A 111 -11.06 27.59 3.71
CA SER A 111 -10.66 28.09 5.01
C SER A 111 -9.96 29.45 4.85
N GLY A 112 -9.72 30.16 5.95
CA GLY A 112 -8.98 31.42 5.93
C GLY A 112 -7.53 31.28 5.42
N LEU A 113 -7.03 30.06 5.23
CA LEU A 113 -5.68 29.76 4.74
C LEU A 113 -5.67 29.19 3.31
N GLY A 114 -6.83 29.00 2.69
CA GLY A 114 -6.97 28.46 1.34
C GLY A 114 -7.96 27.30 1.26
N PHE A 115 -7.90 26.52 0.18
CA PHE A 115 -8.75 25.33 -0.01
C PHE A 115 -8.08 24.10 0.60
N GLU A 116 -8.78 23.43 1.51
CA GLU A 116 -8.24 22.41 2.41
C GLU A 116 -9.10 21.14 2.41
N HIS A 117 -8.50 19.98 2.68
CA HIS A 117 -9.21 18.70 2.82
C HIS A 117 -9.03 18.10 4.23
N GLY A 118 -9.70 16.98 4.50
CA GLY A 118 -9.44 16.19 5.71
C GLY A 118 -10.03 16.79 6.99
N ARG A 119 -11.11 17.58 6.90
CA ARG A 119 -11.83 18.03 8.09
C ARG A 119 -12.46 16.84 8.78
N ALA A 120 -12.26 16.69 10.09
CA ALA A 120 -12.92 15.64 10.85
C ALA A 120 -14.43 15.88 10.86
N VAL A 121 -15.20 14.83 10.58
CA VAL A 121 -16.64 14.79 10.78
C VAL A 121 -16.90 14.07 12.09
N PRO A 122 -17.57 14.71 13.06
CA PRO A 122 -17.79 14.08 14.35
C PRO A 122 -18.92 13.05 14.28
N TRP A 123 -18.69 11.92 14.96
CA TRP A 123 -19.70 10.89 15.21
C TRP A 123 -20.82 11.41 16.09
N LYS A 124 -22.07 11.23 15.66
CA LYS A 124 -23.28 11.58 16.41
C LYS A 124 -23.66 10.46 17.38
N VAL A 125 -23.05 10.48 18.56
CA VAL A 125 -23.19 9.42 19.58
C VAL A 125 -24.60 9.41 20.19
N SER A 126 -25.14 10.58 20.51
CA SER A 126 -26.51 10.74 20.99
C SER A 126 -27.07 12.10 20.55
N MET A 127 -28.32 12.42 20.90
CA MET A 127 -28.88 13.74 20.59
C MET A 127 -28.07 14.83 21.29
N GLY A 128 -27.48 15.74 20.50
CA GLY A 128 -26.63 16.83 21.02
C GLY A 128 -25.24 16.40 21.49
N GLN A 129 -24.87 15.12 21.39
CA GLN A 129 -23.54 14.64 21.76
C GLN A 129 -22.78 14.10 20.56
N ASN A 130 -21.65 14.75 20.30
CA ASN A 130 -20.77 14.45 19.19
C ASN A 130 -19.39 14.04 19.73
N ARG A 131 -18.73 13.08 19.07
CA ARG A 131 -17.35 12.69 19.37
C ARG A 131 -16.53 12.63 18.10
N LYS A 132 -15.29 13.10 18.13
CA LYS A 132 -14.38 12.97 16.99
C LYS A 132 -13.96 11.51 16.76
N VAL A 133 -13.75 10.78 17.85
CA VAL A 133 -13.31 9.38 17.87
C VAL A 133 -14.40 8.52 18.51
N ILE A 134 -14.72 7.39 17.88
CA ILE A 134 -15.41 6.26 18.51
C ILE A 134 -14.46 5.08 18.60
N SER A 135 -14.70 4.15 19.52
CA SER A 135 -13.75 3.07 19.80
C SER A 135 -14.44 1.78 20.20
N ARG A 136 -13.64 0.73 20.32
CA ARG A 136 -14.04 -0.56 20.89
C ARG A 136 -14.88 -0.41 22.16
N GLY A 137 -15.93 -1.23 22.27
CA GLY A 137 -16.83 -1.27 23.43
C GLY A 137 -17.84 -0.12 23.49
N GLN A 138 -17.86 0.77 22.49
CA GLN A 138 -18.89 1.79 22.35
C GLN A 138 -20.27 1.12 22.17
N SER A 139 -21.24 1.54 22.97
CA SER A 139 -22.63 1.07 22.83
C SER A 139 -23.31 1.71 21.62
N SER A 140 -24.32 1.02 21.09
CA SER A 140 -25.23 1.54 20.07
C SER A 140 -24.56 1.92 18.73
N LEU A 141 -23.45 1.26 18.39
CA LEU A 141 -22.65 1.54 17.19
C LEU A 141 -23.47 1.59 15.90
N ASP A 142 -24.39 0.65 15.67
CA ASP A 142 -25.29 0.69 14.49
C ASP A 142 -26.04 2.04 14.37
N SER A 143 -26.62 2.52 15.48
CA SER A 143 -27.33 3.79 15.51
C SER A 143 -26.41 5.01 15.36
N ILE A 144 -25.14 4.90 15.79
CA ILE A 144 -24.14 5.97 15.66
C ILE A 144 -23.69 6.06 14.20
N PHE A 145 -23.36 4.92 13.58
CA PHE A 145 -22.98 4.84 12.18
C PHE A 145 -24.09 5.37 11.27
N ARG A 146 -25.29 4.80 11.36
CA ARG A 146 -26.45 5.24 10.55
C ARG A 146 -26.72 6.72 10.71
N ARG A 147 -26.82 7.23 11.94
CA ARG A 147 -27.14 8.65 12.19
C ARG A 147 -26.05 9.60 11.75
N THR A 148 -24.78 9.21 11.89
CA THR A 148 -23.66 10.06 11.47
C THR A 148 -23.61 10.14 9.96
N LEU A 149 -23.62 8.99 9.29
CA LEU A 149 -23.51 8.90 7.83
C LEU A 149 -24.76 9.47 7.13
N ASP A 150 -25.96 9.29 7.72
CA ASP A 150 -27.18 9.90 7.20
C ASP A 150 -27.14 11.43 7.26
N ALA A 151 -26.43 12.00 8.23
CA ALA A 151 -26.34 13.43 8.44
C ALA A 151 -25.11 14.10 7.81
N ILE A 152 -24.28 13.34 7.07
CA ILE A 152 -23.26 13.93 6.20
C ILE A 152 -24.01 14.73 5.13
N PRO A 153 -23.69 16.02 4.94
CA PRO A 153 -24.24 16.79 3.83
C PRO A 153 -23.80 16.13 2.52
N ILE A 154 -24.77 15.65 1.75
CA ILE A 154 -24.53 15.04 0.45
C ILE A 154 -24.70 16.10 -0.63
N GLY A 155 -23.68 16.23 -1.48
CA GLY A 155 -23.58 17.28 -2.49
C GLY A 155 -23.31 18.66 -1.90
N GLY A 156 -22.92 19.61 -2.76
CA GLY A 156 -22.73 21.00 -2.37
C GLY A 156 -21.76 21.74 -3.28
N SER A 157 -21.50 23.01 -2.98
CA SER A 157 -20.46 23.76 -3.68
C SER A 157 -19.11 23.06 -3.49
N ASN A 158 -18.46 22.68 -4.60
CA ASN A 158 -17.20 21.93 -4.66
C ASN A 158 -17.28 20.41 -4.41
N SER A 159 -18.47 19.80 -4.41
CA SER A 159 -18.61 18.32 -4.44
C SER A 159 -18.22 17.70 -5.80
N GLY A 160 -17.61 18.46 -6.71
CA GLY A 160 -16.96 17.92 -7.90
C GLY A 160 -15.44 17.77 -7.72
N ASN A 161 -14.85 18.32 -6.64
CA ASN A 161 -13.41 18.26 -6.41
C ASN A 161 -13.10 17.35 -5.21
N GLU A 162 -13.37 16.07 -5.41
CA GLU A 162 -13.34 15.05 -4.37
C GLU A 162 -11.98 14.38 -4.32
N ARG A 163 -11.29 14.50 -3.19
CA ARG A 163 -9.88 14.08 -3.08
C ARG A 163 -9.68 13.23 -1.85
N GLY A 164 -10.08 11.96 -1.92
CA GLY A 164 -10.02 11.02 -0.80
C GLY A 164 -8.59 10.70 -0.35
N LEU A 165 -7.64 10.59 -1.28
CA LEU A 165 -6.24 10.38 -0.96
C LEU A 165 -5.65 11.60 -0.25
N ARG A 166 -5.91 12.79 -0.79
CA ARG A 166 -5.50 14.04 -0.13
C ARG A 166 -6.15 14.21 1.23
N ALA A 167 -7.46 14.01 1.34
CA ALA A 167 -8.21 14.11 2.59
C ALA A 167 -7.65 13.19 3.68
N THR A 168 -7.21 11.98 3.31
CA THR A 168 -6.57 11.04 4.24
C THR A 168 -5.35 11.67 4.92
N VAL A 169 -4.41 12.20 4.15
CA VAL A 169 -3.17 12.76 4.69
C VAL A 169 -3.41 14.10 5.40
N ASP A 170 -4.25 14.96 4.84
CA ASP A 170 -4.58 16.24 5.46
C ASP A 170 -5.30 16.03 6.80
N HIS A 171 -6.17 15.01 6.89
CA HIS A 171 -6.83 14.65 8.15
C HIS A 171 -5.83 14.19 9.21
N MET A 172 -4.81 13.41 8.84
CA MET A 172 -3.73 12.99 9.75
C MET A 172 -2.92 14.15 10.32
N GLN A 173 -2.73 15.21 9.54
CA GLN A 173 -2.01 16.40 9.98
C GLN A 173 -2.85 17.24 10.92
N ARG A 174 -4.15 17.40 10.62
CA ARG A 174 -5.08 18.27 11.34
C ARG A 174 -5.67 17.66 12.60
N ASN A 175 -5.78 16.34 12.64
CA ASN A 175 -6.47 15.61 13.71
C ASN A 175 -5.54 14.57 14.35
N PRO A 176 -4.41 14.99 14.95
CA PRO A 176 -3.46 14.05 15.54
C PRO A 176 -4.07 13.21 16.67
N ASP A 177 -5.15 13.68 17.29
CA ASP A 177 -5.91 12.96 18.33
C ASP A 177 -6.64 11.71 17.82
N CYS A 178 -6.76 11.55 16.50
CA CYS A 178 -7.28 10.32 15.87
C CYS A 178 -6.24 9.19 15.78
N TYR A 179 -4.95 9.48 16.01
CA TYR A 179 -3.85 8.57 15.69
C TYR A 179 -2.95 8.34 16.91
N ARG A 180 -2.99 7.14 17.46
CA ARG A 180 -2.18 6.71 18.60
C ARG A 180 -0.78 6.35 18.12
N ALA A 181 0.22 6.75 18.90
CA ALA A 181 1.61 6.41 18.61
C ALA A 181 1.79 4.89 18.57
N GLY A 182 2.37 4.38 17.48
CA GLY A 182 2.65 2.96 17.28
C GLY A 182 1.43 2.09 16.96
N ALA A 183 0.20 2.63 16.91
CA ALA A 183 -0.95 1.84 16.47
C ALA A 183 -0.88 1.55 14.97
N ASN A 184 -1.34 0.36 14.58
CA ASN A 184 -1.57 0.04 13.17
C ASN A 184 -2.62 1.00 12.60
N PHE A 185 -2.56 1.27 11.30
CA PHE A 185 -3.44 2.21 10.64
C PHE A 185 -4.18 1.57 9.46
N ALA A 186 -5.50 1.77 9.40
CA ALA A 186 -6.30 1.36 8.26
C ALA A 186 -7.16 2.52 7.75
N VAL A 187 -7.23 2.66 6.44
CA VAL A 187 -8.21 3.52 5.78
C VAL A 187 -9.27 2.64 5.15
N LEU A 188 -10.54 3.03 5.34
CA LEU A 188 -11.67 2.53 4.58
C LEU A 188 -12.23 3.71 3.79
N LEU A 189 -12.07 3.67 2.47
CA LEU A 189 -12.63 4.66 1.55
C LEU A 189 -13.81 4.07 0.78
N ILE A 190 -14.85 4.87 0.55
CA ILE A 190 -15.91 4.56 -0.41
C ILE A 190 -16.09 5.74 -1.36
N SER A 191 -16.19 5.48 -2.67
CA SER A 191 -16.38 6.51 -3.72
C SER A 191 -16.90 5.89 -5.01
N ASP A 192 -17.77 6.61 -5.72
CA ASP A 192 -18.21 6.30 -7.09
C ASP A 192 -17.42 7.05 -8.16
N GLU A 193 -16.39 7.80 -7.76
CA GLU A 193 -15.45 8.49 -8.65
C GLU A 193 -13.99 8.13 -8.32
N ASP A 194 -13.06 8.70 -9.10
CA ASP A 194 -11.63 8.64 -8.84
C ASP A 194 -11.13 9.88 -8.07
N GLU A 195 -9.86 9.91 -7.71
CA GLU A 195 -9.25 11.10 -7.09
C GLU A 195 -9.41 12.32 -8.02
N ALA A 196 -10.05 13.36 -7.53
CA ALA A 196 -10.43 14.56 -8.27
C ALA A 196 -11.32 14.24 -9.50
N SER A 197 -12.35 13.42 -9.26
CA SER A 197 -13.32 12.84 -10.20
C SER A 197 -12.71 11.87 -11.21
N VAL A 198 -11.87 12.35 -12.13
CA VAL A 198 -11.35 11.54 -13.25
C VAL A 198 -9.90 11.10 -13.07
N GLY A 199 -9.29 11.28 -11.89
CA GLY A 199 -7.87 10.95 -11.70
C GLY A 199 -6.95 11.92 -12.44
N GLY A 200 -7.43 13.14 -12.72
CA GLY A 200 -6.73 14.13 -13.56
C GLY A 200 -6.52 13.71 -15.01
N ASP A 201 -7.24 12.70 -15.50
CA ASP A 201 -7.20 12.27 -16.88
C ASP A 201 -8.38 12.86 -17.66
N ILE A 202 -8.09 13.91 -18.43
CA ILE A 202 -9.09 14.61 -19.24
C ILE A 202 -9.73 13.71 -20.30
N SER A 203 -9.08 12.60 -20.70
CA SER A 203 -9.62 11.68 -21.70
C SER A 203 -10.80 10.85 -21.19
N ARG A 204 -11.00 10.81 -19.87
CA ARG A 204 -12.09 10.07 -19.22
C ARG A 204 -13.39 10.88 -19.12
N ILE A 205 -13.32 12.20 -19.31
CA ILE A 205 -14.50 13.08 -19.29
C ILE A 205 -15.48 12.63 -20.39
N LYS A 206 -16.75 12.39 -20.03
CA LYS A 206 -17.74 11.78 -20.92
C LYS A 206 -18.46 12.80 -21.80
N ASN A 207 -18.53 14.06 -21.37
CA ASN A 207 -19.11 15.15 -22.14
C ASN A 207 -18.51 16.53 -21.78
N SER A 208 -18.79 17.55 -22.60
CA SER A 208 -18.23 18.90 -22.40
C SER A 208 -18.75 19.62 -21.16
N GLU A 209 -19.90 19.23 -20.61
CA GLU A 209 -20.48 19.86 -19.41
C GLU A 209 -19.69 19.46 -18.15
N GLU A 210 -19.11 18.27 -18.17
CA GLU A 210 -18.24 17.72 -17.13
C GLU A 210 -16.83 18.31 -17.12
N LEU A 211 -16.43 19.13 -18.10
CA LEU A 211 -15.13 19.82 -18.08
C LEU A 211 -14.97 20.70 -16.84
N ASN A 212 -16.06 21.18 -16.25
CA ASN A 212 -16.04 21.93 -14.99
C ASN A 212 -15.70 21.06 -13.77
N HIS A 213 -15.77 19.73 -13.92
CA HIS A 213 -15.39 18.73 -12.92
C HIS A 213 -13.96 18.20 -13.14
N PHE A 214 -13.25 18.68 -14.16
CA PHE A 214 -11.84 18.37 -14.32
C PHE A 214 -11.00 19.21 -13.35
N PHE A 215 -10.34 18.54 -12.42
CA PHE A 215 -9.37 19.19 -11.55
C PHE A 215 -7.98 18.57 -11.76
N PRO A 216 -6.95 19.39 -12.05
CA PRO A 216 -5.61 18.87 -12.22
C PRO A 216 -5.12 18.26 -10.91
N LEU A 217 -4.39 17.14 -11.04
CA LEU A 217 -3.70 16.53 -9.93
C LEU A 217 -2.38 17.25 -9.67
N THR A 218 -2.03 17.29 -8.40
CA THR A 218 -0.74 17.69 -7.87
C THR A 218 -0.02 16.45 -7.32
N LYS A 219 1.22 16.60 -6.85
CA LYS A 219 1.91 15.53 -6.11
C LYS A 219 1.09 15.04 -4.91
N ASP A 220 0.28 15.94 -4.37
CA ASP A 220 -0.55 15.75 -3.19
C ASP A 220 -1.84 14.95 -3.47
N ASP A 221 -1.94 14.35 -4.65
CA ASP A 221 -3.06 13.49 -5.01
C ASP A 221 -2.56 12.13 -5.53
N LYS A 222 -1.22 11.92 -5.58
CA LYS A 222 -0.64 10.69 -6.12
C LYS A 222 -0.50 9.60 -5.05
N PRO A 223 -0.83 8.33 -5.34
CA PRO A 223 -0.77 7.23 -4.37
C PRO A 223 0.60 7.07 -3.71
N GLU A 224 1.69 7.14 -4.49
CA GLU A 224 3.06 6.95 -4.01
C GLU A 224 3.47 8.06 -3.05
N SER A 225 3.16 9.32 -3.41
CA SER A 225 3.44 10.48 -2.57
C SER A 225 2.64 10.44 -1.27
N ARG A 226 1.40 9.93 -1.33
CA ARG A 226 0.53 9.79 -0.16
C ARG A 226 0.97 8.67 0.76
N LEU A 227 1.33 7.52 0.22
CA LEU A 227 1.93 6.43 0.97
C LEU A 227 3.17 6.90 1.75
N ALA A 228 4.09 7.59 1.07
CA ALA A 228 5.28 8.14 1.71
C ALA A 228 4.94 9.12 2.87
N ALA A 229 3.95 10.00 2.68
CA ALA A 229 3.52 10.94 3.69
C ALA A 229 2.89 10.25 4.91
N ILE A 230 2.07 9.21 4.70
CA ILE A 230 1.44 8.42 5.77
C ILE A 230 2.51 7.71 6.57
N LEU A 231 3.41 6.98 5.91
CA LEU A 231 4.48 6.22 6.57
C LEU A 231 5.43 7.12 7.36
N LYS A 232 5.73 8.31 6.84
CA LYS A 232 6.49 9.33 7.60
C LYS A 232 5.79 9.75 8.89
N LYS A 233 4.45 9.77 8.91
CA LYS A 233 3.64 10.19 10.05
C LYS A 233 3.42 9.07 11.08
N VAL A 234 3.08 7.86 10.63
CA VAL A 234 2.79 6.72 11.53
C VAL A 234 4.03 5.92 11.93
N GLY A 235 5.13 6.06 11.20
CA GLY A 235 6.37 5.33 11.43
C GLY A 235 6.28 3.88 10.96
N ASN A 236 6.93 2.97 11.70
CA ASN A 236 7.01 1.56 11.36
C ASN A 236 5.83 0.78 11.96
N VAL A 237 4.63 0.99 11.39
CA VAL A 237 3.40 0.27 11.75
C VAL A 237 2.79 -0.37 10.51
N ASN A 238 1.87 -1.32 10.70
CA ASN A 238 1.12 -1.86 9.57
C ASN A 238 0.13 -0.80 9.07
N PHE A 239 0.18 -0.52 7.78
CA PHE A 239 -0.74 0.39 7.10
C PHE A 239 -1.47 -0.32 5.97
N THR A 240 -2.81 -0.26 5.98
CA THR A 240 -3.65 -0.70 4.87
C THR A 240 -4.53 0.43 4.37
N PHE A 241 -4.60 0.58 3.05
CA PHE A 241 -5.64 1.37 2.41
C PHE A 241 -6.64 0.40 1.79
N ASN A 242 -7.90 0.52 2.15
CA ASN A 242 -8.97 -0.34 1.64
C ASN A 242 -10.03 0.54 0.99
N SER A 243 -10.55 0.10 -0.15
CA SER A 243 -11.46 0.92 -0.96
C SER A 243 -12.67 0.14 -1.46
N ILE A 244 -13.86 0.72 -1.35
CA ILE A 244 -15.08 0.29 -2.02
C ILE A 244 -15.33 1.27 -3.15
N ILE A 245 -15.10 0.84 -4.38
CA ILE A 245 -15.07 1.73 -5.54
C ILE A 245 -15.71 1.06 -6.75
N ILE A 246 -15.96 1.84 -7.80
CA ILE A 246 -16.07 1.27 -9.14
C ILE A 246 -14.69 0.76 -9.52
N LYS A 247 -14.56 -0.56 -9.65
CA LYS A 247 -13.25 -1.18 -9.93
C LYS A 247 -12.76 -0.78 -11.32
N PRO A 248 -11.44 -0.63 -11.53
CA PRO A 248 -10.90 -0.41 -12.87
C PRO A 248 -11.38 -1.49 -13.86
N ASN A 249 -11.85 -1.05 -15.02
CA ASN A 249 -12.42 -1.88 -16.09
C ASN A 249 -13.80 -2.52 -15.80
N ASP A 250 -14.46 -2.24 -14.68
CA ASP A 250 -15.83 -2.68 -14.43
C ASP A 250 -16.85 -1.73 -15.10
N MET A 251 -16.93 -1.81 -16.43
CA MET A 251 -17.81 -0.95 -17.23
C MET A 251 -19.29 -1.14 -16.90
N SER A 252 -19.69 -2.32 -16.42
CA SER A 252 -21.08 -2.57 -16.02
C SER A 252 -21.43 -1.82 -14.74
N CYS A 253 -20.52 -1.84 -13.76
CA CYS A 253 -20.70 -1.07 -12.53
C CYS A 253 -20.67 0.43 -12.83
N GLU A 254 -19.72 0.89 -13.65
CA GLU A 254 -19.62 2.30 -14.02
C GLU A 254 -20.88 2.80 -14.75
N PHE A 255 -21.41 2.01 -15.68
CA PHE A 255 -22.67 2.34 -16.37
C PHE A 255 -23.87 2.39 -15.41
N SER A 256 -23.93 1.46 -14.45
CA SER A 256 -25.01 1.40 -13.46
C SER A 256 -24.98 2.60 -12.50
N GLN A 257 -23.79 2.98 -12.03
CA GLN A 257 -23.62 4.15 -11.15
C GLN A 257 -23.87 5.45 -11.93
N SER A 258 -23.49 5.48 -13.21
CA SER A 258 -23.74 6.62 -14.11
C SER A 258 -25.22 6.90 -14.42
N GLN A 259 -26.18 6.10 -13.90
CA GLN A 259 -27.61 6.34 -14.11
C GLN A 259 -28.16 7.48 -13.25
N GLU A 260 -27.57 7.74 -12.07
CA GLU A 260 -28.02 8.79 -11.15
C GLU A 260 -27.19 10.07 -11.30
N SER A 261 -25.87 9.92 -11.40
CA SER A 261 -24.91 11.00 -11.62
C SER A 261 -23.68 10.40 -12.31
N THR A 262 -22.91 11.21 -13.06
CA THR A 262 -21.73 10.68 -13.73
C THR A 262 -20.77 10.07 -12.71
N ALA A 263 -20.33 8.84 -12.98
CA ALA A 263 -19.46 8.09 -12.10
C ALA A 263 -18.19 7.63 -12.83
N TYR A 264 -17.11 7.38 -12.09
CA TYR A 264 -15.81 7.01 -12.64
C TYR A 264 -15.13 5.90 -11.83
N SER A 265 -14.47 4.96 -12.53
CA SER A 265 -13.61 3.97 -11.88
C SER A 265 -12.51 4.59 -11.00
N GLY A 266 -12.38 4.11 -9.75
CA GLY A 266 -11.45 4.65 -8.75
C GLY A 266 -10.01 4.15 -8.91
N THR A 267 -9.33 4.49 -10.01
CA THR A 267 -8.00 3.94 -10.34
C THR A 267 -6.91 4.30 -9.33
N PHE A 268 -6.94 5.50 -8.74
CA PHE A 268 -5.98 5.94 -7.73
C PHE A 268 -6.19 5.21 -6.40
N TYR A 269 -7.44 4.99 -6.04
CA TYR A 269 -7.81 4.23 -4.84
C TYR A 269 -7.42 2.75 -4.99
N ASP A 270 -7.67 2.12 -6.15
CA ASP A 270 -7.22 0.77 -6.46
C ASP A 270 -5.68 0.64 -6.37
N LYS A 271 -4.96 1.62 -6.92
CA LYS A 271 -3.50 1.66 -6.88
C LYS A 271 -2.97 1.75 -5.44
N LEU A 272 -3.52 2.63 -4.60
CA LEU A 272 -3.06 2.73 -3.21
C LEU A 272 -3.44 1.50 -2.38
N SER A 273 -4.62 0.94 -2.59
CA SER A 273 -5.02 -0.34 -2.00
C SER A 273 -4.02 -1.44 -2.35
N SER A 274 -3.62 -1.53 -3.62
CA SER A 274 -2.60 -2.48 -4.08
C SER A 274 -1.22 -2.22 -3.47
N LEU A 275 -0.77 -0.97 -3.43
CA LEU A 275 0.54 -0.57 -2.87
C LEU A 275 0.65 -0.83 -1.36
N THR A 276 -0.46 -0.92 -0.64
CA THR A 276 -0.50 -1.17 0.81
C THR A 276 -0.88 -2.61 1.14
N GLY A 277 -1.19 -3.43 0.14
CA GLY A 277 -1.69 -4.79 0.31
C GLY A 277 -3.14 -4.88 0.83
N GLY A 278 -3.87 -3.76 0.85
CA GLY A 278 -5.27 -3.69 1.25
C GLY A 278 -6.24 -4.31 0.24
N GLY A 279 -7.54 -4.16 0.53
CA GLY A 279 -8.62 -4.77 -0.24
C GLY A 279 -9.37 -3.78 -1.13
N VAL A 280 -9.90 -4.28 -2.25
CA VAL A 280 -10.75 -3.50 -3.16
C VAL A 280 -12.12 -4.18 -3.30
N GLY A 281 -13.13 -3.60 -2.65
CA GLY A 281 -14.55 -3.94 -2.77
C GLY A 281 -15.21 -3.27 -3.97
N SER A 282 -16.34 -3.81 -4.44
CA SER A 282 -17.14 -3.14 -5.49
C SER A 282 -18.22 -2.30 -4.85
N ILE A 283 -18.37 -1.05 -5.28
CA ILE A 283 -19.48 -0.19 -4.85
C ILE A 283 -20.83 -0.71 -5.35
N CYS A 284 -20.84 -1.45 -6.47
CA CYS A 284 -22.04 -2.05 -7.05
C CYS A 284 -22.47 -3.36 -6.37
N ASP A 285 -21.76 -3.81 -5.32
CA ASP A 285 -22.23 -4.93 -4.52
C ASP A 285 -23.56 -4.55 -3.83
N THR A 286 -24.49 -5.51 -3.76
CA THR A 286 -25.80 -5.28 -3.11
C THR A 286 -25.66 -4.98 -1.61
N ASP A 287 -24.58 -5.47 -1.00
CA ASP A 287 -24.14 -5.11 0.34
C ASP A 287 -22.62 -5.30 0.49
N TYR A 288 -22.00 -4.60 1.44
CA TYR A 288 -20.55 -4.58 1.59
C TYR A 288 -19.97 -5.58 2.59
N THR A 289 -20.74 -6.61 2.99
CA THR A 289 -20.26 -7.62 3.95
C THR A 289 -19.00 -8.32 3.47
N LYS A 290 -18.96 -8.72 2.19
CA LYS A 290 -17.79 -9.38 1.59
C LYS A 290 -16.56 -8.46 1.56
N SER A 291 -16.75 -7.20 1.18
CA SER A 291 -15.70 -6.18 1.16
C SER A 291 -15.14 -5.93 2.56
N LEU A 292 -16.00 -5.80 3.56
CA LEU A 292 -15.57 -5.55 4.94
C LEU A 292 -14.89 -6.76 5.59
N ILE A 293 -15.29 -7.99 5.26
CA ILE A 293 -14.57 -9.21 5.66
C ILE A 293 -13.18 -9.23 5.02
N LEU A 294 -13.10 -8.95 3.71
CA LEU A 294 -11.83 -8.83 3.00
C LEU A 294 -10.92 -7.80 3.67
N PHE A 295 -11.44 -6.61 4.00
CA PHE A 295 -10.64 -5.55 4.62
C PHE A 295 -10.13 -5.98 5.99
N LYS A 296 -10.99 -6.61 6.81
CA LYS A 296 -10.57 -7.21 8.08
C LYS A 296 -9.43 -8.22 7.86
N ASP A 297 -9.55 -9.09 6.86
CA ASP A 297 -8.49 -10.07 6.55
C ASP A 297 -7.20 -9.38 6.11
N LYS A 298 -7.26 -8.31 5.33
CA LYS A 298 -6.08 -7.54 4.93
C LYS A 298 -5.42 -6.83 6.11
N ILE A 299 -6.23 -6.24 7.00
CA ILE A 299 -5.76 -5.60 8.23
C ILE A 299 -5.02 -6.61 9.10
N LEU A 300 -5.55 -7.83 9.27
CA LEU A 300 -4.88 -8.86 10.07
C LEU A 300 -3.63 -9.43 9.38
N ASN A 301 -3.67 -9.65 8.07
CA ASN A 301 -2.61 -10.31 7.31
C ASN A 301 -1.48 -9.37 6.86
N THR A 302 -1.37 -8.15 7.40
CA THR A 302 -0.38 -7.20 6.88
C THR A 302 1.03 -7.51 7.34
N LEU A 303 1.75 -8.24 6.49
CA LEU A 303 3.00 -7.76 5.90
C LEU A 303 3.12 -8.24 4.45
N LYS A 304 2.69 -7.35 3.55
CA LYS A 304 2.96 -7.48 2.11
C LYS A 304 4.04 -6.53 1.63
N VAL A 305 4.41 -5.50 2.40
CA VAL A 305 5.26 -4.40 1.90
C VAL A 305 6.33 -4.03 2.90
N VAL A 306 7.59 -4.01 2.45
CA VAL A 306 8.73 -3.48 3.20
C VAL A 306 9.25 -2.25 2.47
N ASN A 307 9.10 -1.08 3.12
CA ASN A 307 9.60 0.18 2.58
C ASN A 307 11.11 0.31 2.80
N LEU A 308 11.79 0.78 1.77
CA LEU A 308 13.24 0.99 1.71
C LEU A 308 13.56 2.48 1.82
N GLU A 309 14.76 2.80 2.29
CA GLU A 309 15.24 4.18 2.48
C GLU A 309 15.63 4.86 1.17
N CYS A 310 15.87 4.08 0.12
CA CYS A 310 16.30 4.55 -1.19
C CYS A 310 15.85 3.56 -2.27
N SER A 311 16.05 3.93 -3.54
CA SER A 311 15.93 2.97 -4.62
C SER A 311 17.12 2.02 -4.65
N PRO A 312 16.91 0.70 -4.59
CA PRO A 312 18.01 -0.24 -4.61
C PRO A 312 18.81 -0.17 -5.90
N TYR A 313 20.13 -0.11 -5.75
CA TYR A 313 21.04 -0.29 -6.86
C TYR A 313 20.82 -1.65 -7.52
N MET A 314 21.03 -1.72 -8.83
CA MET A 314 20.73 -2.89 -9.66
C MET A 314 21.28 -4.17 -9.04
N ASN A 315 20.45 -5.21 -8.96
CA ASN A 315 20.79 -6.54 -8.44
C ASN A 315 21.35 -6.58 -7.00
N SER A 316 21.15 -5.54 -6.20
CA SER A 316 21.69 -5.49 -4.82
C SER A 316 20.74 -6.03 -3.74
N VAL A 317 19.50 -6.34 -4.10
CA VAL A 317 18.45 -6.71 -3.14
C VAL A 317 18.54 -8.19 -2.75
N HIS A 318 18.68 -8.44 -1.45
CA HIS A 318 18.61 -9.77 -0.85
C HIS A 318 17.57 -9.77 0.26
N VAL A 319 16.57 -10.64 0.14
CA VAL A 319 15.48 -10.75 1.11
C VAL A 319 15.54 -12.11 1.79
N THR A 320 15.49 -12.11 3.12
CA THR A 320 15.30 -13.32 3.91
C THR A 320 14.06 -13.22 4.80
N VAL A 321 13.41 -14.35 5.03
CA VAL A 321 12.30 -14.52 5.98
C VAL A 321 12.72 -15.62 6.95
N ASN A 322 12.84 -15.30 8.25
CA ASN A 322 13.41 -16.21 9.26
C ASN A 322 14.78 -16.78 8.85
N GLY A 323 15.60 -15.96 8.19
CA GLY A 323 16.91 -16.36 7.68
C GLY A 323 16.88 -17.22 6.41
N GLN A 324 15.71 -17.58 5.88
CA GLN A 324 15.58 -18.28 4.60
C GLN A 324 15.47 -17.29 3.45
N VAL A 325 16.29 -17.45 2.41
CA VAL A 325 16.24 -16.60 1.21
C VAL A 325 14.91 -16.78 0.49
N VAL A 326 14.26 -15.67 0.17
CA VAL A 326 13.02 -15.67 -0.62
C VAL A 326 13.21 -14.84 -1.88
N SER A 327 12.55 -15.25 -2.97
CA SER A 327 12.56 -14.55 -4.27
C SER A 327 11.16 -14.16 -4.74
N ASN A 328 10.12 -14.53 -3.99
CA ASN A 328 8.72 -14.31 -4.36
C ASN A 328 8.23 -12.91 -3.96
N TYR A 329 8.87 -11.88 -4.50
CA TYR A 329 8.54 -10.48 -4.26
C TYR A 329 8.71 -9.64 -5.54
N LYS A 330 8.09 -8.46 -5.56
CA LYS A 330 8.26 -7.42 -6.56
C LYS A 330 9.02 -6.25 -5.96
N LEU A 331 9.95 -5.68 -6.72
CA LEU A 331 10.64 -4.47 -6.36
C LEU A 331 9.97 -3.27 -7.06
N ALA A 332 9.51 -2.30 -6.28
CA ALA A 332 9.15 -0.96 -6.73
C ALA A 332 10.28 0.03 -6.34
N GLU A 333 10.16 1.30 -6.73
CA GLU A 333 11.23 2.30 -6.54
C GLU A 333 11.79 2.30 -5.12
N THR A 334 10.97 2.32 -4.08
CA THR A 334 11.42 2.32 -2.68
C THR A 334 10.68 1.30 -1.82
N ALA A 335 10.21 0.19 -2.41
CA ALA A 335 9.43 -0.80 -1.69
C ALA A 335 9.62 -2.21 -2.25
N ILE A 336 9.61 -3.19 -1.34
CA ILE A 336 9.51 -4.62 -1.68
C ILE A 336 8.10 -5.06 -1.35
N THR A 337 7.40 -5.60 -2.36
CA THR A 337 6.06 -6.16 -2.20
C THR A 337 6.13 -7.68 -2.32
N PHE A 338 5.84 -8.42 -1.27
CA PHE A 338 5.74 -9.87 -1.33
C PHE A 338 4.49 -10.27 -2.13
N ASN A 339 4.64 -11.24 -3.03
CA ASN A 339 3.52 -11.72 -3.85
C ASN A 339 2.44 -12.38 -2.96
N GLU A 340 2.90 -13.10 -1.94
CA GLU A 340 2.07 -13.65 -0.86
C GLU A 340 2.33 -12.93 0.47
N PRO A 341 1.35 -12.84 1.39
CA PRO A 341 1.59 -12.33 2.74
C PRO A 341 2.74 -13.09 3.42
N VAL A 342 3.64 -12.37 4.09
CA VAL A 342 4.67 -13.02 4.92
C VAL A 342 4.00 -13.56 6.19
N THR A 343 4.31 -14.80 6.56
CA THR A 343 3.74 -15.46 7.74
C THR A 343 4.00 -14.66 9.02
N GLU A 344 2.96 -14.49 9.83
CA GLU A 344 3.03 -13.93 11.19
C GLU A 344 4.16 -14.52 12.04
N GLY A 345 4.82 -13.70 12.85
CA GLY A 345 5.95 -14.10 13.70
C GLY A 345 7.27 -14.24 12.97
N SER A 346 7.31 -13.95 11.66
CA SER A 346 8.53 -14.06 10.87
C SER A 346 9.39 -12.80 10.96
N THR A 347 10.71 -12.94 10.96
CA THR A 347 11.61 -11.79 10.75
C THR A 347 11.95 -11.66 9.28
N VAL A 348 11.54 -10.55 8.65
CA VAL A 348 11.97 -10.19 7.30
C VAL A 348 13.23 -9.34 7.41
N GLU A 349 14.28 -9.72 6.69
CA GLU A 349 15.48 -8.90 6.53
C GLU A 349 15.70 -8.61 5.06
N VAL A 350 15.76 -7.32 4.71
CA VAL A 350 16.10 -6.85 3.37
C VAL A 350 17.47 -6.18 3.43
N ARG A 351 18.44 -6.73 2.71
CA ARG A 351 19.73 -6.10 2.45
C ARG A 351 19.74 -5.53 1.04
N TYR A 352 20.19 -4.30 0.87
CA TYR A 352 20.20 -3.62 -0.43
C TYR A 352 21.26 -2.53 -0.47
N GLY A 353 21.68 -2.12 -1.67
CA GLY A 353 22.62 -1.02 -1.87
C GLY A 353 21.89 0.28 -2.26
N CYS A 354 22.25 1.40 -1.66
CA CYS A 354 21.81 2.73 -2.07
C CYS A 354 22.92 3.42 -2.86
N LEU A 355 22.62 3.89 -4.07
CA LEU A 355 23.54 4.73 -4.84
C LEU A 355 23.54 6.15 -4.29
N ILE A 356 24.72 6.65 -3.91
CA ILE A 356 24.98 8.05 -3.61
C ILE A 356 25.86 8.59 -4.73
N LYS A 357 25.43 9.69 -5.36
CA LYS A 357 26.18 10.31 -6.44
C LYS A 357 27.24 11.25 -5.90
N GLY A 358 28.42 11.24 -6.50
CA GLY A 358 29.58 12.04 -6.05
C GLY A 358 29.40 13.57 -6.06
N SER A 359 28.29 14.10 -6.59
CA SER A 359 27.98 15.54 -6.60
C SER A 359 27.14 16.04 -5.41
N ASP A 360 26.76 15.16 -4.48
CA ASP A 360 25.85 15.46 -3.36
C ASP A 360 26.59 15.69 -2.02
N GLU A 361 27.84 16.17 -2.06
CA GLU A 361 28.53 16.67 -0.86
C GLU A 361 28.01 18.07 -0.44
N SER A 362 26.80 18.11 0.12
CA SER A 362 26.41 19.15 1.07
C SER A 362 25.36 18.61 2.05
N LEU A 363 25.85 18.00 3.14
CA LEU A 363 25.13 17.88 4.41
C LEU A 363 25.51 19.03 5.33
#